data_AF-A0AAE3K0Q7-F1
#
_entry.id   AF-A0AAE3K0Q7-F1
#
_cell.length_a   1.000
_cell.length_b   1.000
_cell.length_c   1.000
_cell.angle_alpha   90.00
_cell.angle_beta   90.00
_cell.angle_gamma   90.00
#
_symmetry.space_group_name_H-M   'P 1'
#
loop_
_entity.id
_entity.type
_entity.pdbx_description
1 polymer ?
#
loop_
_entity_poly.entity_id
_entity_poly.type
_entity_poly.pdbx_seq_one_letter_code
_entity_poly.pdbx_strand_id
1 'polypeptide(L)'
;MSLFDVILQVLLFIIPSLVLLYQFIFFYLGKSRYYDSVTIKDYPFISILVPTKGESVDVIQGLLDNLSQVEWDKSKMEVIIISDDDREYFNKMLNSLRIPQGLEVRLYNREGKEKRDTKAVHLLMGFRSPGEN
;
A
#
# COMPACT_ATOMS: atom_id res chain seq x y z
N MET A 1 32.33 43.81 1.40
CA MET A 1 32.74 42.47 0.94
C MET A 1 33.88 42.64 -0.03
N SER A 2 34.99 41.96 0.23
CA SER A 2 36.09 41.91 -0.72
C SER A 2 35.71 41.04 -1.91
N LEU A 3 36.37 41.23 -3.05
CA LEU A 3 36.20 40.37 -4.23
C LEU A 3 36.49 38.90 -3.89
N PHE A 4 37.44 38.67 -2.97
CA PHE A 4 37.78 37.36 -2.46
C PHE A 4 36.60 36.69 -1.74
N ASP A 5 35.86 37.43 -0.91
CA ASP A 5 34.68 36.90 -0.19
C ASP A 5 33.59 36.45 -1.17
N VAL A 6 33.39 37.21 -2.25
CA VAL A 6 32.41 36.89 -3.30
C VAL A 6 32.82 35.61 -4.04
N ILE A 7 34.10 35.49 -4.41
CA ILE A 7 34.63 34.30 -5.09
C ILE A 7 34.50 33.06 -4.19
N LEU A 8 34.86 33.18 -2.91
CA LEU A 8 34.77 32.10 -1.93
C LEU A 8 33.32 31.64 -1.75
N GLN A 9 32.39 32.59 -1.66
CA GLN A 9 30.96 32.29 -1.53
C GLN A 9 30.43 31.54 -2.77
N VAL A 10 30.79 31.98 -3.98
CA VAL A 10 30.39 31.28 -5.22
C VAL A 10 30.94 29.86 -5.26
N LEU A 11 32.22 29.65 -4.89
CA LEU A 11 32.85 28.33 -4.86
C LEU A 11 32.13 27.38 -3.90
N LEU A 12 31.70 27.87 -2.74
CA LEU A 12 30.96 27.07 -1.74
C LEU A 12 29.60 26.59 -2.27
N PHE A 13 28.95 27.32 -3.17
CA PHE A 13 27.66 26.94 -3.73
C PHE A 13 27.74 25.98 -4.93
N ILE A 14 28.92 25.72 -5.48
CA ILE A 14 29.07 24.81 -6.64
C ILE A 14 28.61 23.40 -6.28
N ILE A 15 29.10 22.84 -5.17
CA ILE A 15 28.81 21.45 -4.79
C ILE A 15 27.31 21.24 -4.51
N PRO A 16 26.63 22.05 -3.67
CA PRO A 16 25.19 21.93 -3.47
C PRO A 16 24.38 22.08 -4.77
N SER A 17 24.79 23.00 -5.65
CA SER A 17 24.11 23.23 -6.93
C SER A 17 24.20 22.01 -7.85
N LEU A 18 25.37 21.35 -7.91
CA LEU A 18 25.55 20.13 -8.69
C LEU A 18 24.71 18.96 -8.14
N VAL A 19 24.58 18.84 -6.83
CA VAL A 19 23.72 17.81 -6.20
C VAL A 19 22.25 18.05 -6.54
N LEU A 20 21.78 19.29 -6.45
CA LEU A 20 20.40 19.63 -6.83
C LEU A 20 20.15 19.40 -8.33
N LEU A 21 21.10 19.76 -9.17
CA LEU A 21 21.02 19.52 -10.61
C LEU A 21 20.96 18.01 -10.93
N TYR A 22 21.78 17.20 -10.26
CA TYR A 22 21.73 15.74 -10.36
C TYR A 22 20.34 15.21 -10.00
N GLN A 23 19.78 15.61 -8.85
CA GLN A 23 18.44 15.17 -8.43
C GLN A 23 17.35 15.58 -9.44
N PHE A 24 17.44 16.81 -9.95
CA PHE A 24 16.52 17.32 -10.96
C PHE A 24 16.56 16.49 -12.25
N ILE A 25 17.76 16.16 -12.75
CA ILE A 25 17.94 15.32 -13.93
C ILE A 25 17.32 13.94 -13.71
N PHE A 26 17.63 13.28 -12.59
CA PHE A 26 17.07 11.95 -12.29
C PHE A 26 15.56 11.97 -12.08
N PHE A 27 15.01 13.02 -11.49
CA PHE A 27 13.57 13.19 -11.37
C PHE A 27 12.90 13.27 -12.73
N TYR A 28 13.42 14.09 -13.64
CA TYR A 28 12.85 14.23 -14.98
C TYR A 28 13.00 12.96 -15.82
N LEU A 29 14.15 12.28 -15.73
CA LEU A 29 14.34 10.98 -16.38
C LEU A 29 13.40 9.92 -15.81
N GLY A 30 13.18 9.92 -14.48
CA GLY A 30 12.31 8.96 -13.80
C GLY A 30 10.82 9.23 -13.96
N LYS A 31 10.41 10.49 -14.16
CA LYS A 31 9.01 10.91 -14.35
C LYS A 31 8.39 10.31 -15.61
N SER A 32 9.20 10.00 -16.62
CA SER A 32 8.74 9.44 -17.90
C SER A 32 8.59 7.91 -17.90
N ARG A 33 8.20 7.31 -16.78
CA ARG A 33 7.62 5.95 -16.85
C ARG A 33 6.18 6.07 -17.29
N TYR A 34 5.99 6.16 -18.61
CA TYR A 34 4.72 5.80 -19.22
C TYR A 34 4.52 4.31 -18.91
N TYR A 35 3.51 3.99 -18.11
CA TYR A 35 3.04 2.62 -18.04
C TYR A 35 2.38 2.35 -19.40
N ASP A 36 2.94 1.41 -20.18
CA ASP A 36 2.26 0.95 -21.37
C ASP A 36 0.85 0.52 -20.96
N SER A 37 -0.16 1.07 -21.63
CA SER A 37 -1.55 0.69 -21.42
C SER A 37 -1.71 -0.73 -21.95
N VAL A 38 -1.48 -1.73 -21.09
CA VAL A 38 -1.73 -3.13 -21.42
C VAL A 38 -3.24 -3.28 -21.59
N THR A 39 -3.69 -3.50 -22.82
CA THR A 39 -5.10 -3.82 -23.09
C THR A 39 -5.32 -5.27 -22.70
N ILE A 40 -5.70 -5.50 -21.45
CA ILE A 40 -6.06 -6.82 -20.94
C ILE A 40 -7.49 -7.11 -21.41
N LYS A 41 -7.67 -8.09 -22.32
CA LYS A 41 -9.01 -8.50 -22.79
C LYS A 41 -9.85 -9.16 -21.69
N ASP A 42 -9.20 -9.94 -20.84
CA ASP A 42 -9.84 -10.66 -19.73
C ASP A 42 -9.07 -10.42 -18.45
N TYR A 43 -9.64 -9.63 -17.55
CA TYR A 43 -9.06 -9.43 -16.23
C TYR A 43 -9.04 -10.75 -15.46
N PRO A 44 -7.89 -11.15 -14.87
CA PRO A 44 -7.84 -12.30 -13.98
C PRO A 44 -8.62 -12.04 -12.69
N PHE A 45 -8.99 -13.10 -11.98
CA PHE A 45 -9.42 -12.95 -10.60
C PHE A 45 -8.22 -12.57 -9.73
N ILE A 46 -8.37 -11.56 -8.87
CA ILE A 46 -7.32 -11.11 -7.95
C ILE A 46 -7.80 -11.17 -6.51
N SER A 47 -6.92 -11.65 -5.64
CA SER A 47 -7.11 -11.64 -4.18
C SER A 47 -6.10 -10.70 -3.56
N ILE A 48 -6.59 -9.66 -2.89
CA ILE A 48 -5.76 -8.66 -2.21
C ILE A 48 -5.68 -9.02 -0.74
N LEU A 49 -4.53 -9.56 -0.32
CA LEU A 49 -4.26 -9.92 1.06
C LEU A 49 -3.73 -8.72 1.84
N VAL A 50 -4.45 -8.31 2.89
CA VAL A 50 -4.13 -7.15 3.73
C VAL A 50 -3.81 -7.60 5.15
N PRO A 51 -2.55 -7.88 5.49
CA PRO A 51 -2.15 -8.14 6.86
C PRO A 51 -2.13 -6.83 7.67
N THR A 52 -2.81 -6.79 8.81
CA THR A 52 -2.90 -5.62 9.69
C THR A 52 -2.62 -5.98 11.15
N LYS A 53 -2.00 -5.04 11.88
CA LYS A 53 -1.76 -5.10 13.33
C LYS A 53 -1.62 -3.68 13.87
N GLY A 54 -2.57 -3.23 14.68
CA GLY A 54 -2.60 -1.92 15.31
C GLY A 54 -2.94 -0.76 14.37
N GLU A 55 -3.32 -1.05 13.12
CA GLU A 55 -3.73 -0.01 12.16
C GLU A 55 -5.10 0.55 12.54
N SER A 56 -5.25 1.87 12.50
CA SER A 56 -6.52 2.53 12.80
C SER A 56 -7.63 2.09 11.83
N VAL A 57 -8.88 2.07 12.31
CA VAL A 57 -10.05 1.73 11.49
C VAL A 57 -10.15 2.66 10.27
N ASP A 58 -9.81 3.94 10.42
CA ASP A 58 -9.85 4.92 9.33
C ASP A 58 -8.86 4.59 8.21
N VAL A 59 -7.68 4.05 8.54
CA VAL A 59 -6.69 3.60 7.56
C VAL A 59 -7.23 2.41 6.76
N ILE A 60 -7.86 1.45 7.43
CA ILE A 60 -8.46 0.29 6.75
C ILE A 60 -9.66 0.72 5.90
N GLN A 61 -10.49 1.64 6.39
CA GLN A 61 -11.59 2.21 5.61
C GLN A 61 -11.07 2.93 4.36
N GLY A 62 -10.05 3.80 4.52
CA GLY A 62 -9.43 4.48 3.39
C GLY A 62 -8.82 3.54 2.36
N LEU A 63 -8.26 2.40 2.79
CA LEU A 63 -7.83 1.34 1.87
C LEU A 63 -9.01 0.77 1.08
N LEU A 64 -10.11 0.41 1.74
CA LEU A 64 -11.29 -0.13 1.06
C LEU A 64 -11.91 0.89 0.09
N ASP A 65 -11.99 2.16 0.49
CA ASP A 65 -12.49 3.25 -0.35
C ASP A 65 -11.60 3.42 -1.59
N ASN A 66 -10.28 3.40 -1.43
CA ASN A 66 -9.34 3.44 -2.55
C ASN A 66 -9.50 2.23 -3.47
N LEU A 67 -9.59 1.02 -2.93
CA LEU A 67 -9.79 -0.21 -3.71
C LEU A 67 -11.13 -0.22 -4.45
N SER A 68 -12.17 0.43 -3.91
CA SER A 68 -13.45 0.59 -4.60
C SER A 68 -13.34 1.46 -5.86
N GLN A 69 -12.41 2.41 -5.89
CA GLN A 69 -12.20 3.35 -7.01
C GLN A 69 -11.25 2.82 -8.10
N VAL A 70 -10.47 1.77 -7.81
CA VAL A 70 -9.56 1.17 -8.81
C VAL A 70 -10.35 0.69 -10.03
N GLU A 71 -9.87 1.01 -11.24
CA GLU A 71 -10.42 0.52 -12.50
C GLU A 71 -10.15 -0.99 -12.67
N TRP A 72 -11.04 -1.81 -12.13
CA TRP A 72 -11.02 -3.27 -12.23
C TRP A 72 -12.44 -3.83 -12.15
N ASP A 73 -12.68 -4.99 -12.75
CA ASP A 73 -13.94 -5.71 -12.60
C ASP A 73 -14.09 -6.19 -11.15
N LYS A 74 -14.96 -5.55 -10.37
CA LYS A 74 -15.14 -5.84 -8.94
C LYS A 74 -15.64 -7.26 -8.67
N SER A 75 -16.31 -7.89 -9.64
CA SER A 75 -16.69 -9.31 -9.53
C SER A 75 -15.49 -10.26 -9.58
N LYS A 76 -14.34 -9.76 -10.04
CA LYS A 76 -13.06 -10.47 -10.13
C LYS A 76 -12.03 -9.97 -9.13
N MET A 77 -12.47 -9.34 -8.04
CA MET A 77 -11.59 -8.81 -7.00
C MET A 77 -12.15 -9.09 -5.61
N GLU A 78 -11.35 -9.74 -4.77
CA GLU A 78 -11.63 -9.89 -3.35
C GLU A 78 -10.54 -9.23 -2.50
N VAL A 79 -10.92 -8.75 -1.32
CA VAL A 79 -10.01 -8.20 -0.32
C VAL A 79 -10.10 -9.04 0.94
N ILE A 80 -8.99 -9.63 1.36
CA ILE A 80 -8.92 -10.47 2.56
C ILE A 80 -8.06 -9.74 3.58
N ILE A 81 -8.71 -9.19 4.62
CA ILE A 81 -8.05 -8.50 5.72
C ILE A 81 -7.75 -9.51 6.82
N ILE A 82 -6.49 -9.56 7.25
CA ILE A 82 -5.99 -10.52 8.24
C ILE A 82 -5.41 -9.72 9.39
N SER A 83 -6.16 -9.67 10.49
CA SER A 83 -5.81 -8.90 11.69
C SER A 83 -5.15 -9.77 12.74
N ASP A 84 -4.00 -9.31 13.20
CA ASP A 84 -3.24 -9.85 14.35
C ASP A 84 -3.64 -9.23 15.69
N ASP A 85 -4.60 -8.32 15.65
CA ASP A 85 -5.06 -7.60 16.82
C ASP A 85 -5.76 -8.51 17.81
N ASP A 86 -5.88 -8.03 19.04
CA ASP A 86 -6.75 -8.69 19.98
C ASP A 86 -8.20 -8.70 19.49
N ARG A 87 -8.99 -9.60 20.06
CA ARG A 87 -10.37 -9.81 19.65
C ARG A 87 -11.25 -8.59 19.92
N GLU A 88 -10.91 -7.76 20.91
CA GLU A 88 -11.65 -6.54 21.21
C GLU A 88 -11.49 -5.51 20.07
N TYR A 89 -10.25 -5.25 19.67
CA TYR A 89 -9.93 -4.36 18.57
C TYR A 89 -10.47 -4.86 17.24
N PHE A 90 -10.36 -6.16 16.98
CA PHE A 90 -10.93 -6.78 15.79
C PHE A 90 -12.46 -6.60 15.72
N ASN A 91 -13.17 -6.83 16.83
CA ASN A 91 -14.61 -6.63 16.88
C ASN A 91 -14.99 -5.16 16.68
N LYS A 92 -14.22 -4.23 17.25
CA LYS A 92 -14.39 -2.79 17.01
C LYS A 92 -14.24 -2.48 15.51
N MET A 93 -13.22 -3.02 14.87
CA MET A 93 -12.98 -2.87 13.43
C MET A 93 -14.15 -3.44 12.61
N LEU A 94 -14.56 -4.67 12.88
CA LEU A 94 -15.68 -5.35 12.20
C LEU A 94 -16.97 -4.52 12.25
N ASN A 95 -17.29 -3.94 13.42
CA ASN A 95 -18.50 -3.16 13.62
C ASN A 95 -18.44 -1.74 13.02
N SER A 96 -17.23 -1.21 12.81
CA SER A 96 -17.03 0.17 12.37
C SER A 96 -16.81 0.30 10.86
N LEU A 97 -16.29 -0.76 10.23
CA LEU A 97 -15.99 -0.75 8.79
C LEU A 97 -17.27 -0.76 7.95
N ARG A 98 -17.25 0.05 6.89
CA ARG A 98 -18.30 0.13 5.88
C ARG A 98 -17.75 -0.44 4.59
N ILE A 99 -18.22 -1.63 4.22
CA ILE A 99 -17.78 -2.29 2.99
C ILE A 99 -18.42 -1.55 1.79
N PRO A 100 -17.63 -1.02 0.84
CA PRO A 100 -18.14 -0.39 -0.36
C PRO A 100 -18.96 -1.37 -1.21
N GLN A 101 -20.02 -0.88 -1.86
CA GLN A 101 -20.91 -1.72 -2.66
C GLN A 101 -20.16 -2.39 -3.83
N GLY A 102 -20.37 -3.70 -3.99
CA GLY A 102 -19.78 -4.48 -5.10
C GLY A 102 -18.35 -4.97 -4.84
N LEU A 103 -17.71 -4.61 -3.73
CA LEU A 103 -16.42 -5.14 -3.32
C LEU A 103 -16.60 -6.32 -2.36
N GLU A 104 -16.06 -7.49 -2.71
CA GLU A 104 -16.01 -8.62 -1.78
C GLU A 104 -14.89 -8.39 -0.75
N VAL A 105 -15.25 -8.32 0.53
CA VAL A 105 -14.29 -8.15 1.63
C VAL A 105 -14.51 -9.23 2.68
N ARG A 106 -13.44 -9.95 3.02
CA ARG A 106 -13.41 -10.97 4.08
C ARG A 106 -12.46 -10.52 5.18
N LEU A 107 -12.86 -10.67 6.43
CA LEU A 107 -12.06 -10.29 7.59
C LEU A 107 -11.78 -11.52 8.44
N TYR A 108 -10.51 -11.75 8.77
CA TYR A 108 -10.05 -12.85 9.61
C TYR A 108 -9.22 -12.30 10.78
N ASN A 109 -9.51 -12.77 11.99
CA ASN A 109 -8.70 -12.50 13.18
C ASN A 109 -7.86 -13.73 13.52
N ARG A 110 -6.57 -13.53 13.77
CA ARG A 110 -5.66 -14.63 14.16
C ARG A 110 -5.78 -14.95 15.65
N GLU A 111 -6.30 -16.13 15.97
CA GLU A 111 -6.32 -16.66 17.33
C GLU A 111 -5.30 -17.79 17.56
N GLY A 112 -4.69 -17.82 18.76
CA GLY A 112 -3.92 -18.98 19.22
C GLY A 112 -2.50 -19.17 18.65
N LYS A 113 -2.01 -20.42 18.67
CA LYS A 113 -0.62 -20.88 18.38
C LYS A 113 -0.10 -20.51 16.99
N GLU A 114 -0.95 -19.95 16.14
CA GLU A 114 -0.60 -19.49 14.80
C GLU A 114 0.10 -18.15 14.79
N LYS A 115 0.21 -17.42 15.91
CA LYS A 115 1.03 -16.21 16.12
C LYS A 115 2.55 -16.48 15.98
N ARG A 116 3.00 -16.98 14.84
CA ARG A 116 4.38 -16.76 14.38
C ARG A 116 4.42 -15.32 13.85
N ASP A 117 5.25 -14.49 14.48
CA ASP A 117 5.33 -13.01 14.31
C ASP A 117 5.92 -12.57 12.95
N THR A 118 5.52 -13.17 11.83
CA THR A 118 6.03 -12.75 10.51
C THR A 118 4.93 -12.53 9.50
N LYS A 119 5.06 -11.43 8.75
CA LYS A 119 4.17 -11.05 7.64
C LYS A 119 3.97 -12.16 6.61
N ALA A 120 5.00 -13.00 6.40
CA ALA A 120 4.93 -14.17 5.51
C ALA A 120 3.87 -15.19 5.95
N VAL A 121 3.66 -15.37 7.26
CA VAL A 121 2.64 -16.28 7.80
C VAL A 121 1.23 -15.71 7.57
N HIS A 122 1.07 -14.39 7.62
CA HIS A 122 -0.22 -13.75 7.39
C HIS A 122 -0.65 -13.98 5.93
N LEU A 123 0.28 -13.81 4.99
CA LEU A 123 0.03 -14.05 3.57
C LEU A 123 -0.28 -15.52 3.28
N LEU A 124 0.43 -16.46 3.92
CA LEU A 124 0.17 -17.90 3.76
C LEU A 124 -1.25 -18.28 4.17
N MET A 125 -1.78 -17.66 5.23
CA MET A 125 -3.13 -17.95 5.71
C MET A 125 -4.18 -17.38 4.78
N GLY A 126 -4.03 -16.12 4.36
CA GLY A 126 -4.92 -15.53 3.34
C GLY A 126 -4.98 -16.35 2.05
N PHE A 127 -3.84 -16.92 1.64
CA PHE A 127 -3.77 -17.80 0.49
C PHE A 127 -4.45 -19.17 0.70
N ARG A 128 -4.54 -19.66 1.94
CA ARG A 128 -5.19 -20.95 2.27
C ARG A 128 -6.69 -20.82 2.55
N SER A 129 -7.15 -19.64 2.96
CA SER A 129 -8.55 -19.33 3.21
C SER A 129 -9.52 -19.46 2.01
N PRO A 130 -9.14 -19.55 0.71
CA PRO A 130 -10.12 -19.70 -0.37
C PRO A 130 -10.73 -21.12 -0.52
N GLY A 131 -10.39 -22.08 0.36
CA GLY A 131 -10.67 -23.50 0.13
C GLY A 131 -11.68 -24.20 1.07
N GLU A 132 -12.27 -23.54 2.06
CA GLU A 132 -13.28 -24.16 2.93
C GLU A 132 -14.69 -23.66 2.59
N ASN A 133 -15.30 -24.33 1.61
CA ASN A 133 -16.75 -24.49 1.44
C ASN A 133 -17.01 -25.90 0.92
#